data_AF-A0A1V6GWK0-F1
#
_entry.id   AF-A0A1V6GWK0-F1
#
_cell.length_a   1.000
_cell.length_b   1.000
_cell.length_c   1.000
_cell.angle_alpha   90.00
_cell.angle_beta   90.00
_cell.angle_gamma   90.00
#
_symmetry.space_group_name_H-M   'P 1'
#
loop_
_entity.id
_entity.type
_entity.pdbx_description
1 polymer ?
#
loop_
_entity_poly.entity_id
_entity_poly.type
_entity_poly.pdbx_seq_one_letter_code
_entity_poly.pdbx_strand_id
1 'polypeptide(L)'
;MSRVTMCFMAGLILAATFDAAAAEDCAIDQKYRPKLFKQFGDHVNVPDGLAQDRHGNVYCAAPNFVNQSYPGTIMKMDKKTGKWSVFVAGLNHPETGRGFPMGMEFGEDGHLYYCDNQYFADKNYKSRVMRVVIDKNGEPQRIEPVVENIKLANAMRTRGNAIYFTETFFDLEGKNLGGVYRVPISAFKERPVRLLAKAHWQQDPYCIGVTETTPLPHRKDTAATDGMCFDKEGNIYTGNFGDGHFYVLRLQRDGSYAKPETLIYDPKIFPSCDGVCYYAKKNWVIITDSERNAVRYWDIKAGTLGLLWENGDTDGADGLLDQPCEPMVWGDKLIVVNFDMKFPGLLNSANDSVHTVSVIDLDRGGGPFLNLFR
;
A
#
# COMPACT_ATOMS: atom_id res chain seq x y z
N MET A 1 -10.85 81.69 30.82
CA MET A 1 -11.11 80.74 31.92
C MET A 1 -12.29 79.86 31.53
N SER A 2 -12.03 78.56 31.45
CA SER A 2 -12.95 77.40 31.38
C SER A 2 -12.66 76.53 30.15
N ARG A 3 -12.54 75.24 30.43
CA ARG A 3 -11.69 74.24 29.76
C ARG A 3 -12.33 73.68 28.49
N VAL A 4 -11.52 73.48 27.46
CA VAL A 4 -11.84 72.65 26.29
C VAL A 4 -11.69 71.19 26.70
N THR A 5 -12.79 70.43 26.64
CA THR A 5 -12.84 68.99 26.87
C THR A 5 -12.31 68.26 25.63
N MET A 6 -11.09 67.74 25.72
CA MET A 6 -10.50 66.89 24.69
C MET A 6 -10.92 65.44 24.96
N CYS A 7 -11.88 64.93 24.18
CA CYS A 7 -12.25 63.52 24.19
C CYS A 7 -11.21 62.71 23.42
N PHE A 8 -10.38 61.94 24.11
CA PHE A 8 -9.57 60.88 23.51
C PHE A 8 -10.48 59.66 23.29
N MET A 9 -10.87 59.41 22.03
CA MET A 9 -11.35 58.08 21.62
C MET A 9 -10.13 57.17 21.46
N ALA A 10 -9.96 56.24 22.39
CA ALA A 10 -9.05 55.11 22.21
C ALA A 10 -9.69 54.15 21.18
N GLY A 11 -9.06 54.03 20.01
CA GLY A 11 -9.43 53.03 19.02
C GLY A 11 -9.08 51.63 19.53
N LEU A 12 -10.09 50.79 19.74
CA LEU A 12 -9.90 49.35 19.94
C LEU A 12 -9.41 48.75 18.61
N ILE A 13 -8.16 48.29 18.60
CA ILE A 13 -7.69 47.33 17.60
C ILE A 13 -8.29 45.98 18.00
N LEU A 14 -9.31 45.52 17.27
CA LEU A 14 -9.71 44.11 17.33
C LEU A 14 -8.58 43.28 16.72
N ALA A 15 -7.75 42.70 17.58
CA ALA A 15 -6.93 41.56 17.19
C ALA A 15 -7.89 40.39 16.94
N ALA A 16 -8.13 40.06 15.67
CA ALA A 16 -8.75 38.80 15.30
C ALA A 16 -7.77 37.68 15.67
N THR A 17 -7.96 37.10 16.85
CA THR A 17 -7.33 35.83 17.21
C THR A 17 -7.90 34.78 16.28
N PHE A 18 -7.09 34.34 15.32
CA PHE A 18 -7.31 33.03 14.71
C PHE A 18 -7.11 32.01 15.83
N ASP A 19 -8.20 31.62 16.47
CA ASP A 19 -8.23 30.38 17.22
C ASP A 19 -7.92 29.27 16.22
N ALA A 20 -6.68 28.78 16.29
CA ALA A 20 -6.35 27.48 15.76
C ALA A 20 -7.24 26.49 16.50
N ALA A 21 -8.33 26.09 15.86
CA ALA A 21 -9.11 24.94 16.29
C ALA A 21 -8.11 23.79 16.45
N ALA A 22 -7.87 23.39 17.69
CA ALA A 22 -7.17 22.16 17.99
C ALA A 22 -7.83 21.07 17.15
N ALA A 23 -7.01 20.31 16.41
CA ALA A 23 -7.47 19.13 15.71
C ALA A 23 -8.30 18.32 16.71
N GLU A 24 -9.59 18.12 16.42
CA GLU A 24 -10.37 17.13 17.16
C GLU A 24 -9.58 15.83 17.07
N ASP A 25 -9.12 15.33 18.23
CA ASP A 25 -8.63 13.96 18.35
C ASP A 25 -9.68 13.08 17.67
N CYS A 26 -9.33 12.51 16.52
CA CYS A 26 -10.23 11.65 15.76
C CYS A 26 -10.40 10.38 16.61
N ALA A 27 -11.37 10.41 17.52
CA ALA A 27 -11.56 9.38 18.52
C ALA A 27 -11.69 8.02 17.82
N ILE A 28 -10.82 7.08 18.19
CA ILE A 28 -10.79 5.74 17.61
C ILE A 28 -12.17 5.10 17.77
N ASP A 29 -12.81 4.80 16.64
CA ASP A 29 -14.12 4.18 16.64
C ASP A 29 -14.00 2.68 16.87
N GLN A 30 -14.39 2.22 18.06
CA GLN A 30 -14.31 0.82 18.49
C GLN A 30 -15.07 -0.15 17.56
N LYS A 31 -15.99 0.34 16.73
CA LYS A 31 -16.66 -0.51 15.72
C LYS A 31 -15.70 -1.05 14.66
N TYR A 32 -14.58 -0.35 14.43
CA TYR A 32 -13.53 -0.73 13.47
C TYR A 32 -12.36 -1.43 14.15
N ARG A 33 -12.49 -1.84 15.42
CA ARG A 33 -11.43 -2.61 16.08
C ARG A 33 -11.09 -3.86 15.26
N PRO A 34 -9.82 -4.02 14.84
CA PRO A 34 -9.32 -5.22 14.18
C PRO A 34 -9.51 -6.46 15.05
N LYS A 35 -9.66 -7.60 14.37
CA LYS A 35 -9.77 -8.94 14.96
C LYS A 35 -8.88 -9.88 14.17
N LEU A 36 -8.47 -10.98 14.81
CA LEU A 36 -7.65 -11.97 14.13
C LEU A 36 -8.45 -12.63 13.00
N PHE A 37 -7.96 -12.52 11.78
CA PHE A 37 -8.48 -13.26 10.64
C PHE A 37 -7.76 -14.59 10.48
N LYS A 38 -6.43 -14.56 10.53
CA LYS A 38 -5.58 -15.72 10.38
C LYS A 38 -4.25 -15.51 11.10
N GLN A 39 -3.84 -16.48 11.88
CA GLN A 39 -2.45 -16.67 12.29
C GLN A 39 -1.84 -17.82 11.46
N PHE A 40 -0.73 -17.56 10.79
CA PHE A 40 0.07 -18.59 10.13
C PHE A 40 1.15 -19.14 11.07
N GLY A 41 1.73 -20.28 10.69
CA GLY A 41 2.94 -20.78 11.33
C GLY A 41 4.20 -20.31 10.58
N ASP A 42 5.38 -20.64 11.11
CA ASP A 42 6.69 -20.12 10.68
C ASP A 42 7.02 -20.24 9.18
N HIS A 43 6.37 -21.18 8.47
CA HIS A 43 6.50 -21.35 7.02
C HIS A 43 5.91 -20.21 6.19
N VAL A 44 5.18 -19.29 6.83
CA VAL A 44 4.61 -18.05 6.27
C VAL A 44 4.98 -16.91 7.22
N ASN A 45 6.27 -16.66 7.36
CA ASN A 45 6.77 -15.52 8.13
C ASN A 45 6.76 -14.25 7.27
N VAL A 46 6.41 -13.13 7.88
CA VAL A 46 6.32 -11.83 7.19
C VAL A 46 5.37 -11.92 5.98
N PRO A 47 4.08 -12.21 6.18
CA PRO A 47 3.10 -12.15 5.09
C PRO A 47 3.03 -10.72 4.56
N ASP A 48 2.69 -10.57 3.28
CA ASP A 48 2.71 -9.28 2.58
C ASP A 48 1.47 -9.11 1.67
N GLY A 49 1.64 -9.18 0.35
CA GLY A 49 0.58 -8.91 -0.62
C GLY A 49 -0.64 -9.82 -0.49
N LEU A 50 -1.80 -9.27 -0.85
CA LEU A 50 -3.09 -9.96 -0.98
C LEU A 50 -3.61 -9.87 -2.40
N ALA A 51 -4.31 -10.91 -2.84
CA ALA A 51 -5.12 -10.87 -4.05
C ALA A 51 -6.42 -11.66 -3.87
N GLN A 52 -7.41 -11.34 -4.68
CA GLN A 52 -8.67 -12.08 -4.74
C GLN A 52 -8.89 -12.62 -6.15
N ASP A 53 -9.25 -13.90 -6.28
CA ASP A 53 -9.70 -14.43 -7.58
C ASP A 53 -11.19 -14.13 -7.84
N ARG A 54 -11.64 -14.39 -9.07
CA ARG A 54 -13.06 -14.22 -9.47
C ARG A 54 -14.05 -15.08 -8.67
N HIS A 55 -13.59 -16.12 -7.97
CA HIS A 55 -14.42 -16.98 -7.12
C HIS A 55 -14.47 -16.47 -5.68
N GLY A 56 -13.69 -15.42 -5.38
CA GLY A 56 -13.58 -14.79 -4.08
C GLY A 56 -12.60 -15.47 -3.14
N ASN A 57 -11.80 -16.43 -3.62
CA ASN A 57 -10.70 -17.01 -2.85
C ASN A 57 -9.66 -15.93 -2.55
N VAL A 58 -9.03 -16.01 -1.39
CA VAL A 58 -8.02 -15.05 -0.96
C VAL A 58 -6.64 -15.68 -1.14
N TYR A 59 -5.71 -14.90 -1.68
CA TYR A 59 -4.31 -15.29 -1.82
C TYR A 59 -3.47 -14.37 -0.96
N CYS A 60 -2.44 -14.90 -0.31
CA CYS A 60 -1.54 -14.16 0.56
C CYS A 60 -0.09 -14.55 0.24
N ALA A 61 0.72 -13.58 -0.13
CA ALA A 61 2.13 -13.77 -0.40
C ALA A 61 2.89 -13.70 0.92
N ALA A 62 3.94 -14.50 1.04
CA ALA A 62 4.89 -14.41 2.12
C ALA A 62 6.29 -14.50 1.53
N PRO A 63 7.03 -13.39 1.46
CA PRO A 63 8.43 -13.42 1.06
C PRO A 63 9.31 -14.22 2.02
N ASN A 64 8.91 -14.40 3.29
CA ASN A 64 9.68 -15.13 4.30
C ASN A 64 11.07 -14.49 4.56
N PHE A 65 11.15 -13.16 4.61
CA PHE A 65 12.41 -12.42 4.76
C PHE A 65 13.13 -12.69 6.08
N VAL A 66 12.39 -12.90 7.17
CA VAL A 66 12.93 -13.08 8.52
C VAL A 66 13.51 -14.48 8.70
N ASN A 67 12.81 -15.52 8.23
CA ASN A 67 13.30 -16.90 8.27
C ASN A 67 13.28 -17.52 6.87
N GLN A 68 14.41 -17.36 6.17
CA GLN A 68 14.63 -17.86 4.82
C GLN A 68 15.01 -19.36 4.76
N SER A 69 14.89 -20.11 5.86
CA SER A 69 14.91 -21.58 5.78
C SER A 69 13.66 -22.11 5.08
N TYR A 70 12.58 -21.33 5.07
CA TYR A 70 11.39 -21.57 4.27
C TYR A 70 11.50 -20.82 2.92
N PRO A 71 11.03 -21.41 1.81
CA PRO A 71 10.93 -20.69 0.55
C PRO A 71 9.85 -19.61 0.64
N GLY A 72 10.00 -18.50 -0.07
CA GLY A 72 8.89 -17.57 -0.27
C GLY A 72 7.72 -18.29 -0.94
N THR A 73 6.50 -18.00 -0.50
CA THR A 73 5.31 -18.78 -0.89
C THR A 73 4.10 -17.88 -1.13
N ILE A 74 3.16 -18.36 -1.93
CA ILE A 74 1.83 -17.79 -2.06
C ILE A 74 0.84 -18.81 -1.50
N MET A 75 0.12 -18.41 -0.47
CA MET A 75 -0.95 -19.18 0.17
C MET A 75 -2.29 -18.88 -0.51
N LYS A 76 -3.21 -19.84 -0.51
CA LYS A 76 -4.59 -19.68 -0.98
C LYS A 76 -5.56 -20.11 0.12
N MET A 77 -6.57 -19.30 0.37
CA MET A 77 -7.75 -19.63 1.15
C MET A 77 -8.92 -19.88 0.22
N ASP A 78 -9.49 -21.09 0.28
CA ASP A 78 -10.76 -21.36 -0.38
C ASP A 78 -11.92 -20.64 0.35
N LYS A 79 -12.67 -19.81 -0.37
CA LYS A 79 -13.74 -18.99 0.21
C LYS A 79 -14.86 -19.81 0.84
N LYS A 80 -15.17 -20.99 0.28
CA LYS A 80 -16.31 -21.80 0.73
C LYS A 80 -16.01 -22.55 2.02
N THR A 81 -14.77 -23.02 2.17
CA THR A 81 -14.34 -23.89 3.26
C THR A 81 -13.51 -23.16 4.31
N GLY A 82 -12.96 -21.98 3.97
CA GLY A 82 -12.02 -21.25 4.81
C GLY A 82 -10.65 -21.93 4.96
N LYS A 83 -10.38 -23.01 4.20
CA LYS A 83 -9.14 -23.77 4.31
C LYS A 83 -8.02 -23.08 3.55
N TRP A 84 -6.85 -23.00 4.21
CA TRP A 84 -5.62 -22.50 3.63
C TRP A 84 -4.74 -23.63 3.11
N SER A 85 -4.11 -23.43 1.96
CA SER A 85 -3.10 -24.33 1.39
C SER A 85 -2.02 -23.53 0.67
N VAL A 86 -0.85 -24.14 0.45
CA VAL A 86 0.15 -23.56 -0.48
C VAL A 86 -0.44 -23.57 -1.89
N PHE A 87 -0.41 -22.44 -2.57
CA PHE A 87 -0.76 -22.34 -3.98
C PHE A 87 0.47 -22.59 -4.84
N VAL A 88 1.53 -21.80 -4.65
CA VAL A 88 2.83 -21.98 -5.31
C VAL A 88 3.95 -21.49 -4.40
N ALA A 89 5.15 -22.06 -4.55
CA ALA A 89 6.37 -21.42 -4.07
C ALA A 89 6.83 -20.36 -5.08
N GLY A 90 7.43 -19.28 -4.61
CA GLY A 90 8.03 -18.26 -5.46
C GLY A 90 9.16 -18.85 -6.32
N LEU A 91 9.24 -18.44 -7.59
CA LEU A 91 10.32 -18.91 -8.46
C LEU A 91 11.66 -18.29 -8.04
N ASN A 92 12.63 -19.13 -7.68
CA ASN A 92 13.96 -18.67 -7.34
C ASN A 92 14.61 -17.88 -8.50
N HIS A 93 15.16 -16.72 -8.19
CA HIS A 93 16.02 -15.99 -9.12
C HIS A 93 17.34 -16.76 -9.30
N PRO A 94 17.85 -16.96 -10.54
CA PRO A 94 19.05 -17.76 -10.78
C PRO A 94 20.30 -17.28 -10.03
N GLU A 95 20.44 -15.96 -9.85
CA GLU A 95 21.62 -15.36 -9.20
C GLU A 95 21.52 -15.27 -7.67
N THR A 96 20.32 -15.04 -7.11
CA THR A 96 20.15 -14.89 -5.65
C THR A 96 19.76 -16.22 -4.98
N GLY A 97 19.26 -17.19 -5.76
CA GLY A 97 18.79 -18.48 -5.26
C GLY A 97 17.48 -18.42 -4.47
N ARG A 98 16.74 -17.30 -4.52
CA ARG A 98 15.53 -17.05 -3.72
C ARG A 98 14.40 -16.47 -4.55
N GLY A 99 13.16 -16.70 -4.13
CA GLY A 99 11.95 -16.04 -4.63
C GLY A 99 11.20 -15.38 -3.49
N PHE A 100 10.87 -14.11 -3.65
CA PHE A 100 10.28 -13.26 -2.62
C PHE A 100 8.97 -12.64 -3.13
N PRO A 101 7.89 -13.42 -3.21
CA PRO A 101 6.60 -12.91 -3.68
C PRO A 101 6.08 -11.84 -2.71
N MET A 102 5.64 -10.71 -3.23
CA MET A 102 5.02 -9.60 -2.50
C MET A 102 3.69 -9.20 -3.18
N GLY A 103 3.41 -7.91 -3.33
CA GLY A 103 2.23 -7.37 -4.01
C GLY A 103 1.84 -8.16 -5.26
N MET A 104 0.55 -8.49 -5.38
CA MET A 104 0.04 -9.35 -6.44
C MET A 104 -1.39 -9.00 -6.85
N GLU A 105 -1.79 -9.37 -8.06
CA GLU A 105 -3.12 -9.15 -8.59
C GLU A 105 -3.44 -10.13 -9.72
N PHE A 106 -4.70 -10.58 -9.82
CA PHE A 106 -5.14 -11.38 -10.96
C PHE A 106 -5.35 -10.49 -12.19
N GLY A 107 -4.83 -10.93 -13.33
CA GLY A 107 -5.12 -10.32 -14.62
C GLY A 107 -6.49 -10.72 -15.15
N GLU A 108 -7.04 -9.87 -16.04
CA GLU A 108 -8.24 -10.20 -16.84
C GLU A 108 -8.03 -11.44 -17.72
N ASP A 109 -6.76 -11.81 -18.00
CA ASP A 109 -6.36 -13.02 -18.70
C ASP A 109 -6.39 -14.30 -17.83
N GLY A 110 -6.74 -14.16 -16.55
CA GLY A 110 -6.89 -15.27 -15.60
C GLY A 110 -5.58 -15.74 -14.98
N HIS A 111 -4.47 -15.05 -15.22
CA HIS A 111 -3.18 -15.34 -14.60
C HIS A 111 -2.95 -14.48 -13.35
N LEU A 112 -2.11 -14.95 -12.44
CA LEU A 112 -1.70 -14.17 -11.27
C LEU A 112 -0.37 -13.49 -11.58
N TYR A 113 -0.31 -12.19 -11.37
CA TYR A 113 0.94 -11.41 -11.45
C TYR A 113 1.39 -11.05 -10.05
N TYR A 114 2.69 -11.12 -9.80
CA TYR A 114 3.25 -10.75 -8.50
C TYR A 114 4.62 -10.10 -8.64
N CYS A 115 4.93 -9.19 -7.72
CA CYS A 115 6.26 -8.62 -7.58
C CYS A 115 7.17 -9.59 -6.82
N ASP A 116 8.32 -9.89 -7.40
CA ASP A 116 9.39 -10.66 -6.78
C ASP A 116 10.47 -9.68 -6.29
N ASN A 117 10.43 -9.37 -4.99
CA ASN A 117 11.29 -8.37 -4.38
C ASN A 117 12.65 -8.96 -3.98
N GLN A 118 13.64 -8.76 -4.85
CA GLN A 118 15.00 -9.22 -4.64
C GLN A 118 15.90 -8.15 -4.00
N TYR A 119 15.39 -6.95 -3.68
CA TYR A 119 16.21 -5.84 -3.19
C TYR A 119 16.96 -6.18 -1.90
N PHE A 120 16.34 -6.97 -1.02
CA PHE A 120 16.94 -7.44 0.23
C PHE A 120 18.01 -8.53 0.05
N ALA A 121 18.07 -9.16 -1.13
CA ALA A 121 19.13 -10.10 -1.49
C ALA A 121 20.23 -9.44 -2.34
N ASP A 122 19.84 -8.67 -3.34
CA ASP A 122 20.75 -7.92 -4.22
C ASP A 122 20.06 -6.67 -4.80
N LYS A 123 20.60 -5.50 -4.43
CA LYS A 123 20.12 -4.19 -4.89
C LYS A 123 20.41 -3.92 -6.37
N ASN A 124 21.16 -4.76 -7.07
CA ASN A 124 21.56 -4.56 -8.46
C ASN A 124 20.51 -5.10 -9.45
N TYR A 125 19.31 -4.52 -9.38
CA TYR A 125 18.26 -4.71 -10.39
C TYR A 125 17.78 -6.16 -10.55
N LYS A 126 17.78 -6.94 -9.46
CA LYS A 126 17.37 -8.35 -9.49
C LYS A 126 15.87 -8.57 -9.30
N SER A 127 15.13 -7.56 -8.85
CA SER A 127 13.68 -7.69 -8.68
C SER A 127 12.99 -7.85 -10.03
N ARG A 128 11.84 -8.53 -10.02
CA ARG A 128 11.09 -8.89 -11.23
C ARG A 128 9.59 -8.71 -10.98
N VAL A 129 8.82 -8.59 -12.06
CA VAL A 129 7.41 -8.96 -12.03
C VAL A 129 7.28 -10.33 -12.67
N MET A 130 6.55 -11.21 -11.99
CA MET A 130 6.38 -12.61 -12.35
C MET A 130 4.93 -12.89 -12.72
N ARG A 131 4.71 -13.87 -13.59
CA ARG A 131 3.39 -14.41 -13.92
C ARG A 131 3.32 -15.86 -13.51
N VAL A 132 2.34 -16.21 -12.69
CA VAL A 132 1.88 -17.59 -12.50
C VAL A 132 0.87 -17.89 -13.61
N VAL A 133 1.23 -18.80 -14.50
CA VAL A 133 0.33 -19.26 -15.56
C VAL A 133 -0.63 -20.27 -14.95
N ILE A 134 -1.91 -19.99 -15.06
CA ILE A 134 -3.00 -20.73 -14.42
C ILE A 134 -3.87 -21.37 -15.51
N ASP A 135 -4.23 -22.63 -15.32
CA ASP A 135 -5.11 -23.33 -16.25
C ASP A 135 -6.60 -22.99 -16.04
N LYS A 136 -7.47 -23.57 -16.86
CA LYS A 136 -8.92 -23.37 -16.77
C LYS A 136 -9.56 -23.87 -15.46
N ASN A 137 -8.88 -24.77 -14.74
CA ASN A 137 -9.35 -25.33 -13.47
C ASN A 137 -8.90 -24.48 -12.27
N GLY A 138 -8.05 -23.47 -12.49
CA GLY A 138 -7.48 -22.64 -11.44
C GLY A 138 -6.18 -23.19 -10.87
N GLU A 139 -5.54 -24.15 -11.54
CA GLU A 139 -4.31 -24.79 -11.11
C GLU A 139 -3.06 -24.10 -11.69
N PRO A 140 -2.04 -23.82 -10.88
CA PRO A 140 -0.81 -23.18 -11.35
C PRO A 140 0.04 -24.18 -12.16
N GLN A 141 0.48 -23.76 -13.34
CA GLN A 141 1.22 -24.61 -14.28
C GLN A 141 2.72 -24.31 -14.29
N ARG A 142 3.08 -23.03 -14.30
CA ARG A 142 4.46 -22.55 -14.25
C ARG A 142 4.52 -21.10 -13.79
N ILE A 143 5.71 -20.65 -13.43
CA ILE A 143 6.00 -19.26 -13.11
C ILE A 143 7.06 -18.75 -14.10
N GLU A 144 6.89 -17.55 -14.64
CA GLU A 144 7.83 -16.94 -15.58
C GLU A 144 7.96 -15.43 -15.36
N PRO A 145 9.14 -14.83 -15.60
CA PRO A 145 9.31 -13.39 -15.51
C PRO A 145 8.61 -12.70 -16.69
N VAL A 146 7.98 -11.57 -16.41
CA VAL A 146 7.34 -10.70 -17.42
C VAL A 146 7.92 -9.29 -17.44
N VAL A 147 8.52 -8.83 -16.33
CA VAL A 147 9.31 -7.60 -16.27
C VAL A 147 10.57 -7.83 -15.45
N GLU A 148 11.70 -7.30 -15.92
CA GLU A 148 13.01 -7.39 -15.29
C GLU A 148 13.69 -6.02 -15.17
N ASN A 149 14.84 -6.01 -14.48
CA ASN A 149 15.68 -4.85 -14.25
C ASN A 149 15.02 -3.83 -13.31
N ILE A 150 14.51 -4.33 -12.19
CA ILE A 150 13.80 -3.58 -11.15
C ILE A 150 14.65 -3.60 -9.88
N LYS A 151 14.75 -2.48 -9.17
CA LYS A 151 15.40 -2.36 -7.86
C LYS A 151 14.58 -3.07 -6.79
N LEU A 152 13.50 -2.45 -6.32
CA LEU A 152 12.58 -3.00 -5.32
C LEU A 152 11.17 -2.99 -5.93
N ALA A 153 10.72 -4.14 -6.43
CA ALA A 153 9.36 -4.30 -6.95
C ALA A 153 8.40 -4.49 -5.78
N ASN A 154 7.31 -3.71 -5.70
CA ASN A 154 6.42 -3.74 -4.55
C ASN A 154 4.95 -3.99 -4.94
N ALA A 155 4.08 -2.96 -4.96
CA ALA A 155 2.68 -3.14 -5.30
C ALA A 155 2.46 -3.65 -6.73
N MET A 156 1.35 -4.35 -6.95
CA MET A 156 0.97 -4.95 -8.24
C MET A 156 -0.53 -4.78 -8.43
N ARG A 157 -0.96 -4.19 -9.55
CA ARG A 157 -2.35 -4.10 -10.00
C ARG A 157 -2.46 -4.44 -11.48
N THR A 158 -3.61 -4.91 -11.92
CA THR A 158 -3.92 -5.12 -13.34
C THR A 158 -5.13 -4.29 -13.74
N ARG A 159 -5.10 -3.72 -14.95
CA ARG A 159 -6.26 -3.00 -15.51
C ARG A 159 -6.11 -2.79 -17.00
N GLY A 160 -7.16 -3.04 -17.77
CA GLY A 160 -7.20 -2.65 -19.19
C GLY A 160 -6.07 -3.28 -20.00
N ASN A 161 -5.85 -4.59 -19.82
CA ASN A 161 -4.81 -5.38 -20.48
C ASN A 161 -3.36 -4.86 -20.25
N ALA A 162 -3.12 -4.25 -19.09
CA ALA A 162 -1.80 -3.85 -18.63
C ALA A 162 -1.59 -4.25 -17.16
N ILE A 163 -0.33 -4.48 -16.83
CA ILE A 163 0.14 -4.62 -15.46
C ILE A 163 0.70 -3.27 -14.99
N TYR A 164 0.48 -2.97 -13.71
CA TYR A 164 0.96 -1.78 -13.04
C TYR A 164 1.66 -2.17 -11.75
N PHE A 165 2.83 -1.61 -11.50
CA PHE A 165 3.57 -1.90 -10.29
C PHE A 165 4.34 -0.67 -9.82
N THR A 166 4.73 -0.69 -8.56
CA THR A 166 5.60 0.33 -7.98
C THR A 166 7.03 -0.16 -7.85
N GLU A 167 7.96 0.78 -7.92
CA GLU A 167 9.37 0.57 -7.62
C GLU A 167 9.80 1.54 -6.53
N THR A 168 10.05 1.04 -5.32
CA THR A 168 10.19 1.85 -4.11
C THR A 168 11.48 2.66 -4.05
N PHE A 169 12.56 2.15 -4.62
CA PHE A 169 13.87 2.81 -4.63
C PHE A 169 14.42 2.93 -6.03
N PHE A 170 14.88 4.13 -6.39
CA PHE A 170 15.71 4.32 -7.57
C PHE A 170 17.22 4.24 -7.30
N ASP A 171 17.64 4.37 -6.04
CA ASP A 171 19.05 4.42 -5.61
C ASP A 171 19.88 5.45 -6.40
N LEU A 172 19.40 6.69 -6.51
CA LEU A 172 20.11 7.77 -7.18
C LEU A 172 20.78 8.67 -6.14
N GLU A 173 22.02 9.10 -6.41
CA GLU A 173 22.74 9.98 -5.51
C GLU A 173 21.98 11.30 -5.31
N GLY A 174 21.76 11.65 -4.03
CA GLY A 174 21.08 12.88 -3.63
C GLY A 174 19.58 12.92 -3.95
N LYS A 175 18.94 11.81 -4.34
CA LYS A 175 17.52 11.76 -4.69
C LYS A 175 16.84 10.50 -4.13
N ASN A 176 15.77 10.68 -3.37
CA ASN A 176 14.99 9.57 -2.80
C ASN A 176 13.75 9.34 -3.66
N LEU A 177 13.96 8.79 -4.87
CA LEU A 177 12.88 8.62 -5.85
C LEU A 177 12.37 7.18 -5.87
N GLY A 178 11.08 7.06 -6.17
CA GLY A 178 10.39 5.82 -6.54
C GLY A 178 9.55 6.03 -7.78
N GLY A 179 8.99 4.97 -8.35
CA GLY A 179 8.26 5.04 -9.60
C GLY A 179 6.97 4.22 -9.64
N VAL A 180 6.04 4.70 -10.47
CA VAL A 180 4.84 3.99 -10.90
C VAL A 180 5.07 3.55 -12.35
N TYR A 181 4.92 2.26 -12.61
CA TYR A 181 5.12 1.67 -13.94
C TYR A 181 3.83 1.10 -14.50
N ARG A 182 3.69 1.16 -15.83
CA ARG A 182 2.63 0.52 -16.59
C ARG A 182 3.24 -0.23 -17.76
N VAL A 183 3.04 -1.55 -17.81
CA VAL A 183 3.51 -2.39 -18.92
C VAL A 183 2.30 -3.10 -19.56
N PRO A 184 1.99 -2.85 -20.84
CA PRO A 184 0.95 -3.59 -21.55
C PRO A 184 1.26 -5.08 -21.61
N ILE A 185 0.27 -5.96 -21.43
CA ILE A 185 0.48 -7.43 -21.49
C ILE A 185 1.03 -7.86 -22.85
N SER A 186 0.71 -7.12 -23.92
CA SER A 186 1.27 -7.36 -25.25
C SER A 186 2.78 -7.18 -25.35
N ALA A 187 3.41 -6.40 -24.45
CA ALA A 187 4.83 -6.08 -24.51
C ALA A 187 5.74 -7.25 -24.09
N PHE A 188 5.20 -8.24 -23.36
CA PHE A 188 5.97 -9.38 -22.86
C PHE A 188 5.43 -10.74 -23.32
N LYS A 189 4.81 -10.80 -24.51
CA LYS A 189 4.29 -12.07 -25.07
C LYS A 189 5.38 -13.11 -25.37
N GLU A 190 6.53 -12.66 -25.88
CA GLU A 190 7.62 -13.55 -26.31
C GLU A 190 8.76 -13.63 -25.30
N ARG A 191 9.02 -12.54 -24.57
CA ARG A 191 10.10 -12.39 -23.59
C ARG A 191 9.74 -11.32 -22.57
N PRO A 192 10.32 -11.33 -21.36
CA PRO A 192 10.09 -10.27 -20.40
C PRO A 192 10.47 -8.89 -20.96
N VAL A 193 9.73 -7.87 -20.56
CA VAL A 193 10.14 -6.48 -20.71
C VAL A 193 11.31 -6.21 -19.78
N ARG A 194 12.30 -5.44 -20.24
CA ARG A 194 13.42 -4.99 -19.41
C ARG A 194 13.35 -3.47 -19.25
N LEU A 195 13.16 -3.01 -18.02
CA LEU A 195 13.16 -1.57 -17.72
C LEU A 195 14.54 -0.96 -17.94
N LEU A 196 14.59 0.36 -18.16
CA LEU A 196 15.86 1.08 -18.20
C LEU A 196 16.46 1.19 -16.79
N ALA A 197 17.78 1.40 -16.72
CA ALA A 197 18.44 1.76 -15.48
C ALA A 197 17.85 3.08 -14.93
N LYS A 198 17.76 3.22 -13.61
CA LYS A 198 17.05 4.36 -12.99
C LYS A 198 17.70 5.70 -13.29
N ALA A 199 18.97 5.77 -13.66
CA ALA A 199 19.59 7.01 -14.16
C ALA A 199 18.93 7.54 -15.44
N HIS A 200 18.18 6.70 -16.15
CA HIS A 200 17.49 6.98 -17.41
C HIS A 200 15.97 6.84 -17.31
N TRP A 201 15.41 6.94 -16.09
CA TRP A 201 13.98 6.73 -15.87
C TRP A 201 13.09 7.63 -16.72
N GLN A 202 13.53 8.87 -17.03
CA GLN A 202 12.75 9.81 -17.87
C GLN A 202 12.58 9.32 -19.31
N GLN A 203 13.43 8.39 -19.77
CA GLN A 203 13.36 7.80 -21.10
C GLN A 203 12.66 6.43 -21.10
N ASP A 204 12.31 5.89 -19.93
CA ASP A 204 11.64 4.60 -19.83
C ASP A 204 10.17 4.76 -20.23
N PRO A 205 9.72 4.16 -21.34
CA PRO A 205 8.35 4.33 -21.83
C PRO A 205 7.30 3.72 -20.90
N TYR A 206 7.72 2.89 -19.93
CA TYR A 206 6.83 2.26 -18.97
C TYR A 206 6.74 3.02 -17.64
N CYS A 207 7.65 3.97 -17.36
CA CYS A 207 7.59 4.81 -16.18
C CYS A 207 6.56 5.94 -16.38
N ILE A 208 5.43 5.87 -15.67
CA ILE A 208 4.30 6.80 -15.84
C ILE A 208 4.20 7.85 -14.72
N GLY A 209 4.97 7.70 -13.65
CA GLY A 209 5.04 8.66 -12.56
C GLY A 209 6.23 8.38 -11.65
N VAL A 210 6.68 9.42 -10.96
CA VAL A 210 7.80 9.37 -10.00
C VAL A 210 7.40 10.17 -8.77
N THR A 211 7.61 9.60 -7.59
CA THR A 211 7.45 10.29 -6.30
C THR A 211 8.81 10.52 -5.65
N GLU A 212 8.87 11.43 -4.69
CA GLU A 212 10.09 11.75 -3.96
C GLU A 212 9.82 11.77 -2.45
N THR A 213 10.73 11.18 -1.68
CA THR A 213 10.67 11.11 -0.22
C THR A 213 11.60 12.12 0.43
N THR A 214 11.11 12.81 1.45
CA THR A 214 11.92 13.58 2.41
C THR A 214 12.07 12.78 3.70
N PRO A 215 13.25 12.18 3.96
CA PRO A 215 13.44 11.30 5.10
C PRO A 215 13.12 11.98 6.42
N LEU A 216 12.22 11.38 7.20
CA LEU A 216 11.83 11.90 8.51
C LEU A 216 13.01 11.78 9.50
N PRO A 217 13.25 12.76 10.39
CA PRO A 217 14.44 12.76 11.25
C PRO A 217 14.63 11.51 12.12
N HIS A 218 13.54 10.89 12.58
CA HIS A 218 13.57 9.72 13.47
C HIS A 218 13.75 8.39 12.72
N ARG A 219 13.26 8.28 11.48
CA ARG A 219 13.39 7.07 10.65
C ARG A 219 14.58 7.10 9.70
N LYS A 220 14.86 8.27 9.11
CA LYS A 220 15.84 8.47 8.02
C LYS A 220 15.58 7.54 6.83
N ASP A 221 14.34 7.09 6.67
CA ASP A 221 13.93 6.20 5.60
C ASP A 221 13.79 6.99 4.29
N THR A 222 14.25 6.38 3.20
CA THR A 222 14.28 6.98 1.86
C THR A 222 13.27 6.32 0.92
N ALA A 223 12.49 5.37 1.43
CA ALA A 223 11.50 4.64 0.64
C ALA A 223 10.46 5.58 0.08
N ALA A 224 10.34 5.57 -1.25
CA ALA A 224 9.37 6.36 -1.98
C ALA A 224 8.17 5.48 -2.34
N THR A 225 7.79 5.45 -3.62
CA THR A 225 6.54 4.84 -4.08
C THR A 225 6.35 3.40 -3.60
N ASP A 226 5.33 3.15 -2.79
CA ASP A 226 5.07 1.82 -2.21
C ASP A 226 3.73 1.23 -2.67
N GLY A 227 2.65 1.38 -1.92
CA GLY A 227 1.34 0.85 -2.31
C GLY A 227 0.70 1.61 -3.48
N MET A 228 -0.21 0.93 -4.19
CA MET A 228 -1.08 1.59 -5.17
C MET A 228 -2.47 0.95 -5.29
N CYS A 229 -3.44 1.74 -5.73
CA CYS A 229 -4.72 1.22 -6.22
C CYS A 229 -5.32 2.10 -7.33
N PHE A 230 -6.40 1.62 -7.94
CA PHE A 230 -7.24 2.39 -8.83
C PHE A 230 -8.58 2.72 -8.16
N ASP A 231 -9.08 3.95 -8.37
CA ASP A 231 -10.50 4.22 -8.16
C ASP A 231 -11.36 3.72 -9.32
N LYS A 232 -12.68 3.93 -9.22
CA LYS A 232 -13.65 3.57 -10.26
C LYS A 232 -13.45 4.30 -11.60
N GLU A 233 -12.86 5.50 -11.59
CA GLU A 233 -12.63 6.33 -12.78
C GLU A 233 -11.31 5.95 -13.45
N GLY A 234 -10.43 5.33 -12.66
CA GLY A 234 -9.15 4.87 -13.09
C GLY A 234 -7.96 5.70 -12.70
N ASN A 235 -8.15 6.65 -11.79
CA ASN A 235 -7.03 7.38 -11.23
C ASN A 235 -6.21 6.43 -10.36
N ILE A 236 -4.88 6.57 -10.40
CA ILE A 236 -3.97 5.82 -9.53
C ILE A 236 -3.77 6.62 -8.26
N TYR A 237 -3.90 5.95 -7.13
CA TYR A 237 -3.54 6.49 -5.81
C TYR A 237 -2.32 5.73 -5.32
N THR A 238 -1.31 6.45 -4.84
CA THR A 238 -0.05 5.87 -4.36
C THR A 238 0.59 6.82 -3.35
N GLY A 239 1.50 6.31 -2.53
CA GLY A 239 2.20 7.13 -1.56
C GLY A 239 3.60 6.61 -1.25
N ASN A 240 4.30 7.40 -0.45
CA ASN A 240 5.64 7.11 0.00
C ASN A 240 5.64 6.40 1.35
N PHE A 241 6.40 5.32 1.47
CA PHE A 241 6.58 4.62 2.75
C PHE A 241 7.41 5.41 3.77
N GLY A 242 8.39 6.18 3.30
CA GLY A 242 9.34 6.86 4.19
C GLY A 242 8.86 8.18 4.81
N ASP A 243 7.82 8.81 4.25
CA ASP A 243 7.30 10.11 4.72
C ASP A 243 5.79 10.33 4.61
N GLY A 244 5.04 9.34 4.11
CA GLY A 244 3.59 9.39 4.00
C GLY A 244 3.05 10.44 3.02
N HIS A 245 3.88 10.98 2.12
CA HIS A 245 3.39 11.85 1.05
C HIS A 245 2.48 11.04 0.12
N PHE A 246 1.20 11.43 0.03
CA PHE A 246 0.18 10.72 -0.75
C PHE A 246 -0.21 11.48 -2.01
N TYR A 247 -0.34 10.73 -3.11
CA TYR A 247 -0.50 11.27 -4.45
C TYR A 247 -1.67 10.65 -5.21
N VAL A 248 -2.15 11.40 -6.21
CA VAL A 248 -3.00 10.88 -7.29
C VAL A 248 -2.34 11.10 -8.65
N LEU A 249 -2.39 10.09 -9.53
CA LEU A 249 -2.11 10.25 -10.96
C LEU A 249 -3.44 10.12 -11.69
N ARG A 250 -3.86 11.19 -12.37
CA ARG A 250 -5.16 11.25 -13.04
C ARG A 250 -5.10 10.61 -14.41
N LEU A 251 -6.06 9.74 -14.71
CA LEU A 251 -6.21 9.16 -16.04
C LEU A 251 -6.66 10.23 -17.04
N GLN A 252 -5.93 10.37 -18.15
CA GLN A 252 -6.23 11.31 -19.22
C GLN A 252 -7.09 10.67 -20.30
N ARG A 253 -7.73 11.51 -21.13
CA ARG A 253 -8.64 11.07 -22.21
C ARG A 253 -7.96 10.21 -23.27
N ASP A 254 -6.65 10.39 -23.47
CA ASP A 254 -5.83 9.60 -24.40
C ASP A 254 -5.35 8.28 -23.79
N GLY A 255 -5.73 7.97 -22.54
CA GLY A 255 -5.32 6.78 -21.81
C GLY A 255 -3.93 6.88 -21.17
N SER A 256 -3.27 8.04 -21.23
CA SER A 256 -2.05 8.35 -20.48
C SER A 256 -2.37 8.82 -19.06
N TYR A 257 -1.36 8.98 -18.20
CA TYR A 257 -1.54 9.50 -16.85
C TYR A 257 -0.89 10.88 -16.70
N ALA A 258 -1.54 11.78 -15.98
CA ALA A 258 -0.93 13.02 -15.53
C ALA A 258 0.18 12.72 -14.50
N LYS A 259 1.09 13.67 -14.29
CA LYS A 259 2.11 13.58 -13.25
C LYS A 259 1.45 13.45 -11.86
N PRO A 260 2.13 12.82 -10.89
CA PRO A 260 1.64 12.73 -9.51
C PRO A 260 1.30 14.11 -8.94
N GLU A 261 0.08 14.24 -8.44
CA GLU A 261 -0.45 15.43 -7.76
C GLU A 261 -0.58 15.10 -6.26
N THR A 262 -0.09 15.98 -5.38
CA THR A 262 -0.22 15.83 -3.93
C THR A 262 -1.69 15.88 -3.51
N LEU A 263 -2.15 14.84 -2.82
CA LEU A 263 -3.43 14.87 -2.10
C LEU A 263 -3.23 15.37 -0.67
N ILE A 264 -2.21 14.84 0.02
CA ILE A 264 -1.84 15.24 1.37
C ILE A 264 -0.36 14.99 1.61
N TYR A 265 0.27 15.88 2.37
CA TYR A 265 1.61 15.67 2.92
C TYR A 265 1.66 16.30 4.31
N ASP A 266 1.38 15.47 5.32
CA ASP A 266 1.51 15.84 6.72
C ASP A 266 2.07 14.64 7.52
N PRO A 267 3.40 14.52 7.62
CA PRO A 267 4.04 13.40 8.31
C PRO A 267 3.78 13.40 9.82
N LYS A 268 3.17 14.44 10.41
CA LYS A 268 2.75 14.40 11.81
C LYS A 268 1.44 13.63 12.01
N ILE A 269 0.65 13.45 10.96
CA ILE A 269 -0.63 12.73 11.01
C ILE A 269 -0.52 11.40 10.26
N PHE A 270 0.23 11.38 9.16
CA PHE A 270 0.37 10.24 8.27
C PHE A 270 1.84 10.14 7.82
N PRO A 271 2.70 9.48 8.61
CA PRO A 271 4.13 9.43 8.35
C PRO A 271 4.58 8.29 7.41
N SER A 272 3.71 7.32 7.12
CA SER A 272 4.03 6.16 6.29
C SER A 272 2.85 5.74 5.42
N CYS A 273 3.09 5.55 4.13
CA CYS A 273 2.15 4.92 3.20
C CYS A 273 2.73 3.60 2.71
N ASP A 274 2.15 2.49 3.14
CA ASP A 274 2.48 1.16 2.62
C ASP A 274 1.42 0.78 1.57
N GLY A 275 0.80 -0.39 1.65
CA GLY A 275 -0.29 -0.85 0.79
C GLY A 275 -1.55 0.03 0.76
N VAL A 276 -2.23 -0.03 -0.38
CA VAL A 276 -3.37 0.82 -0.71
C VAL A 276 -4.43 0.02 -1.45
N CYS A 277 -5.71 0.16 -1.08
CA CYS A 277 -6.83 -0.43 -1.80
C CYS A 277 -8.03 0.53 -1.93
N TYR A 278 -8.90 0.25 -2.89
CA TYR A 278 -10.09 1.07 -3.13
C TYR A 278 -11.36 0.40 -2.59
N TYR A 279 -12.14 1.16 -1.83
CA TYR A 279 -13.44 0.77 -1.31
C TYR A 279 -14.58 1.52 -2.02
N ALA A 280 -15.13 0.88 -3.06
CA ALA A 280 -16.12 1.48 -3.94
C ALA A 280 -17.41 1.94 -3.23
N LYS A 281 -17.88 1.22 -2.19
CA LYS A 281 -19.16 1.51 -1.52
C LYS A 281 -19.17 2.89 -0.84
N LYS A 282 -18.02 3.34 -0.33
CA LYS A 282 -17.88 4.68 0.27
C LYS A 282 -17.05 5.65 -0.58
N ASN A 283 -16.54 5.20 -1.72
CA ASN A 283 -15.61 5.95 -2.56
C ASN A 283 -14.35 6.38 -1.79
N TRP A 284 -13.77 5.44 -1.06
CA TRP A 284 -12.60 5.64 -0.20
C TRP A 284 -11.39 4.93 -0.78
N VAL A 285 -10.21 5.53 -0.60
CA VAL A 285 -8.93 4.84 -0.78
C VAL A 285 -8.40 4.52 0.61
N ILE A 286 -8.36 3.24 0.96
CA ILE A 286 -7.91 2.75 2.26
C ILE A 286 -6.41 2.52 2.19
N ILE A 287 -5.69 2.93 3.23
CA ILE A 287 -4.24 3.02 3.27
C ILE A 287 -3.75 2.43 4.59
N THR A 288 -2.70 1.62 4.54
CA THR A 288 -1.98 1.15 5.73
C THR A 288 -0.83 2.09 6.07
N ASP A 289 -0.69 2.37 7.37
CA ASP A 289 0.33 3.24 7.95
C ASP A 289 1.17 2.39 8.92
N SER A 290 2.20 1.77 8.36
CA SER A 290 3.06 0.78 9.03
C SER A 290 3.85 1.37 10.20
N GLU A 291 4.08 2.69 10.20
CA GLU A 291 4.80 3.34 11.29
C GLU A 291 3.94 3.52 12.54
N ARG A 292 2.62 3.66 12.37
CA ARG A 292 1.67 3.91 13.47
C ARG A 292 0.79 2.74 13.83
N ASN A 293 0.98 1.57 13.23
CA ASN A 293 0.05 0.45 13.35
C ASN A 293 -1.40 0.92 13.10
N ALA A 294 -1.60 1.59 11.96
CA ALA A 294 -2.85 2.25 11.64
C ALA A 294 -3.38 1.89 10.24
N VAL A 295 -4.70 1.99 10.11
CA VAL A 295 -5.40 1.99 8.82
C VAL A 295 -6.13 3.32 8.69
N ARG A 296 -5.82 4.04 7.62
CA ARG A 296 -6.42 5.33 7.26
C ARG A 296 -7.25 5.19 5.99
N TYR A 297 -7.97 6.25 5.64
CA TYR A 297 -8.63 6.34 4.34
C TYR A 297 -8.62 7.76 3.81
N TRP A 298 -8.43 7.91 2.51
CA TRP A 298 -8.74 9.14 1.79
C TRP A 298 -10.18 9.07 1.28
N ASP A 299 -11.04 9.94 1.77
CA ASP A 299 -12.37 10.13 1.21
C ASP A 299 -12.25 10.97 -0.08
N ILE A 300 -12.41 10.33 -1.24
CA ILE A 300 -12.24 10.99 -2.54
C ILE A 300 -13.26 12.13 -2.72
N LYS A 301 -14.47 12.00 -2.16
CA LYS A 301 -15.52 13.00 -2.32
C LYS A 301 -15.29 14.20 -1.40
N ALA A 302 -14.91 13.95 -0.16
CA ALA A 302 -14.65 15.00 0.82
C ALA A 302 -13.26 15.65 0.62
N GLY A 303 -12.31 14.94 0.02
CA GLY A 303 -10.94 15.40 -0.12
C GLY A 303 -10.21 15.44 1.23
N THR A 304 -10.47 14.48 2.10
CA THR A 304 -9.97 14.44 3.48
C THR A 304 -9.41 13.09 3.85
N LEU A 305 -8.35 13.09 4.66
CA LEU A 305 -7.82 11.89 5.30
C LEU A 305 -8.60 11.62 6.60
N GLY A 306 -9.07 10.39 6.76
CA GLY A 306 -9.69 9.88 7.98
C GLY A 306 -8.97 8.67 8.54
N LEU A 307 -9.33 8.29 9.77
CA LEU A 307 -8.79 7.15 10.50
C LEU A 307 -9.85 6.04 10.62
N LEU A 308 -9.49 4.80 10.31
CA LEU A 308 -10.30 3.63 10.67
C LEU A 308 -9.87 3.08 12.04
N TRP A 309 -8.57 2.86 12.22
CA TRP A 309 -8.02 2.32 13.45
C TRP A 309 -6.54 2.67 13.60
N GLU A 310 -6.08 2.81 14.84
CA GLU A 310 -4.67 2.98 15.24
C GLU A 310 -4.48 2.30 16.59
N ASN A 311 -3.38 1.56 16.78
CA ASN A 311 -3.01 1.00 18.08
C ASN A 311 -1.51 1.16 18.37
N GLY A 312 -1.12 0.85 19.61
CA GLY A 312 0.28 0.82 20.00
C GLY A 312 1.02 -0.41 19.46
N ASP A 313 2.25 -0.59 19.94
CA ASP A 313 3.05 -1.80 19.73
C ASP A 313 2.30 -3.05 20.25
N THR A 314 2.39 -4.16 19.52
CA THR A 314 1.68 -5.41 19.79
C THR A 314 2.42 -6.58 19.15
N ASP A 315 1.95 -7.82 19.32
CA ASP A 315 2.41 -9.00 18.58
C ASP A 315 1.35 -9.47 17.56
N GLY A 316 0.23 -8.76 17.47
CA GLY A 316 -0.90 -9.08 16.60
C GLY A 316 -1.67 -10.35 16.97
N ALA A 317 -1.38 -11.05 18.07
CA ALA A 317 -2.01 -12.34 18.41
C ALA A 317 -3.52 -12.24 18.67
N ASP A 318 -4.01 -11.07 19.09
CA ASP A 318 -5.43 -10.76 19.23
C ASP A 318 -6.04 -10.13 17.96
N GLY A 319 -5.23 -9.98 16.92
CA GLY A 319 -5.53 -9.41 15.62
C GLY A 319 -5.52 -7.89 15.57
N LEU A 320 -4.88 -7.21 16.52
CA LEU A 320 -4.49 -5.81 16.34
C LEU A 320 -3.48 -5.64 15.20
N LEU A 321 -3.31 -4.40 14.75
CA LEU A 321 -2.42 -4.09 13.65
C LEU A 321 -0.99 -4.11 14.14
N ASP A 322 -0.13 -4.77 13.39
CA ASP A 322 1.24 -5.01 13.76
C ASP A 322 2.12 -4.82 12.52
N GLN A 323 2.54 -3.57 12.31
CA GLN A 323 3.11 -3.08 11.06
C GLN A 323 2.25 -3.49 9.84
N PRO A 324 1.01 -2.97 9.75
CA PRO A 324 0.09 -3.35 8.68
C PRO A 324 0.66 -2.92 7.32
N CYS A 325 0.79 -3.83 6.36
CA CYS A 325 1.37 -3.52 5.05
C CYS A 325 0.34 -3.57 3.92
N GLU A 326 -0.51 -4.59 3.78
CA GLU A 326 -1.44 -4.67 2.64
C GLU A 326 -2.91 -4.73 3.10
N PRO A 327 -3.75 -3.75 2.69
CA PRO A 327 -5.19 -3.81 2.85
C PRO A 327 -5.88 -4.39 1.61
N MET A 328 -6.92 -5.22 1.79
CA MET A 328 -7.79 -5.67 0.71
C MET A 328 -9.25 -5.73 1.16
N VAL A 329 -10.14 -5.09 0.39
CA VAL A 329 -11.58 -5.21 0.62
C VAL A 329 -12.06 -6.59 0.17
N TRP A 330 -12.69 -7.33 1.08
CA TRP A 330 -13.28 -8.64 0.84
C TRP A 330 -14.74 -8.67 1.30
N GLY A 331 -15.64 -8.29 0.39
CA GLY A 331 -17.06 -8.14 0.69
C GLY A 331 -17.32 -6.94 1.62
N ASP A 332 -17.82 -7.21 2.83
CA ASP A 332 -18.08 -6.21 3.87
C ASP A 332 -16.91 -6.05 4.86
N LYS A 333 -15.76 -6.65 4.54
CA LYS A 333 -14.57 -6.70 5.39
C LYS A 333 -13.39 -6.02 4.72
N LEU A 334 -12.51 -5.49 5.55
CA LEU A 334 -11.16 -5.15 5.18
C LEU A 334 -10.24 -6.20 5.81
N ILE A 335 -9.54 -6.95 4.97
CA ILE A 335 -8.45 -7.83 5.39
C ILE A 335 -7.17 -6.99 5.38
N VAL A 336 -6.37 -7.08 6.43
CA VAL A 336 -5.13 -6.31 6.57
C VAL A 336 -4.00 -7.25 6.95
N VAL A 337 -2.94 -7.31 6.16
CA VAL A 337 -1.76 -8.12 6.46
C VAL A 337 -0.82 -7.33 7.37
N ASN A 338 -0.25 -8.01 8.36
CA ASN A 338 0.73 -7.48 9.29
C ASN A 338 2.12 -8.02 8.90
N PHE A 339 3.03 -7.14 8.49
CA PHE A 339 4.33 -7.53 7.94
C PHE A 339 5.29 -7.98 9.05
N ASP A 340 5.28 -7.27 10.18
CA ASP A 340 6.07 -7.58 11.37
C ASP A 340 7.54 -7.94 11.06
N MET A 341 8.22 -6.99 10.41
CA MET A 341 9.65 -7.03 10.17
C MET A 341 10.26 -5.71 10.65
N LYS A 342 11.15 -5.81 11.63
CA LYS A 342 11.85 -4.69 12.25
C LYS A 342 12.55 -3.82 11.21
N PHE A 343 12.13 -2.55 11.15
CA PHE A 343 12.87 -1.48 10.49
C PHE A 343 13.23 -0.36 11.48
N PRO A 344 14.34 0.38 11.25
CA PRO A 344 14.70 1.51 12.10
C PRO A 344 13.59 2.58 12.18
N GLY A 345 13.23 2.96 13.41
CA GLY A 345 12.32 4.06 13.69
C GLY A 345 10.82 3.74 13.51
N LEU A 346 10.45 2.50 13.22
CA LEU A 346 9.07 2.03 13.38
C LEU A 346 8.75 1.77 14.85
N LEU A 347 7.46 1.68 15.16
CA LEU A 347 6.94 1.38 16.49
C LEU A 347 7.38 -0.02 16.94
N ASN A 348 7.21 -1.01 16.06
CA ASN A 348 7.57 -2.40 16.30
C ASN A 348 9.09 -2.58 16.35
N SER A 349 9.59 -3.11 17.47
CA SER A 349 11.03 -3.11 17.78
C SER A 349 11.73 -4.46 17.64
N ALA A 350 10.96 -5.53 17.38
CA ALA A 350 11.41 -6.90 17.14
C ALA A 350 10.66 -7.50 15.94
N ASN A 351 11.04 -8.73 15.54
CA ASN A 351 10.18 -9.55 14.68
C ASN A 351 9.51 -10.54 15.62
N ASP A 352 8.18 -10.58 15.64
CA ASP A 352 7.43 -11.50 16.47
C ASP A 352 7.35 -12.89 15.84
N SER A 353 6.96 -13.86 16.68
CA SER A 353 6.72 -15.25 16.25
C SER A 353 5.29 -15.46 15.72
N VAL A 354 4.49 -14.39 15.66
CA VAL A 354 3.07 -14.43 15.37
C VAL A 354 2.82 -13.78 14.02
N HIS A 355 2.65 -14.59 12.98
CA HIS A 355 2.45 -14.08 11.61
C HIS A 355 0.97 -13.94 11.31
N THR A 356 0.47 -12.70 11.22
CA THR A 356 -0.97 -12.45 11.29
C THR A 356 -1.55 -11.72 10.10
N VAL A 357 -2.84 -11.99 9.90
CA VAL A 357 -3.74 -11.22 9.07
C VAL A 357 -4.90 -10.81 9.97
N SER A 358 -5.21 -9.52 9.94
CA SER A 358 -6.27 -8.88 10.68
C SER A 358 -7.50 -8.68 9.81
N VAL A 359 -8.66 -8.52 10.43
CA VAL A 359 -9.92 -8.16 9.76
C VAL A 359 -10.66 -7.05 10.49
N ILE A 360 -11.14 -6.07 9.72
CA ILE A 360 -11.99 -4.98 10.17
C ILE A 360 -13.34 -5.08 9.46
N ASP A 361 -14.45 -5.03 10.21
CA ASP A 361 -15.80 -5.03 9.64
C ASP A 361 -16.14 -3.61 9.13
N LEU A 362 -16.28 -3.42 7.81
CA LEU A 362 -16.55 -2.11 7.20
C LEU A 362 -18.04 -1.70 7.31
N ASP A 363 -18.94 -2.67 7.46
CA ASP A 363 -20.40 -2.46 7.45
C ASP A 363 -21.01 -2.15 8.83
N ARG A 364 -20.24 -2.16 9.92
CA ARG A 364 -20.73 -1.66 11.22
C ARG A 364 -20.70 -0.14 11.35
N GLY A 365 -20.28 0.58 10.30
CA GLY A 365 -20.08 2.02 10.31
C GLY A 365 -21.09 2.87 9.53
N GLY A 366 -22.26 2.32 9.20
CA GLY A 366 -23.42 3.16 8.95
C GLY A 366 -23.92 3.69 10.29
N GLY A 367 -23.44 4.87 10.71
CA GLY A 367 -24.21 5.64 11.69
C GLY A 367 -25.64 5.75 11.16
N PRO A 368 -26.69 5.69 12.01
CA PRO A 368 -28.03 5.94 11.54
C PRO A 368 -27.99 7.28 10.82
N PHE A 369 -28.30 7.24 9.52
CA PHE A 369 -28.68 8.42 8.78
C PHE A 369 -29.97 8.88 9.48
N LEU A 370 -29.83 9.75 10.47
CA LEU A 370 -30.94 10.54 10.94
C LEU A 370 -31.35 11.38 9.74
N ASN A 371 -32.48 11.00 9.16
CA ASN A 371 -33.27 11.83 8.27
C ASN A 371 -33.43 13.22 8.91
N LEU A 372 -32.54 14.14 8.54
CA LEU A 372 -32.90 15.53 8.34
C LEU A 372 -33.00 15.71 6.82
N PHE A 373 -34.05 15.10 6.27
CA PHE A 373 -34.98 15.61 5.26
C PHE A 373 -35.69 14.42 4.60
N ARG A 374 -36.86 14.12 5.18
CA ARG A 374 -37.94 13.18 4.80
C ARG A 374 -37.67 11.71 5.05
#